data_AF-A0A1W2BNL3-F1
#
_entry.id   AF-A0A1W2BNL3-F1
#
_cell.length_a   1.000
_cell.length_b   1.000
_cell.length_c   1.000
_cell.angle_alpha   90.00
_cell.angle_beta   90.00
_cell.angle_gamma   90.00
#
_symmetry.space_group_name_H-M   'P 1'
#
loop_
_entity.id
_entity.type
_entity.pdbx_description
1 polymer ?
#
loop_
_entity_poly.entity_id
_entity_poly.type
_entity_poly.pdbx_seq_one_letter_code
_entity_poly.pdbx_strand_id
1 'polypeptide(L)' 'MNRKLQARSVLSSSESERLERIAVIEAKAEKVFGTPEKSKSWMLKNHMTLGKTPLSLLDTDIGANEVRRVLNAIAYGGAA' A
#
# COMPACT_ATOMS: atom_id res chain seq x y z
N MET A 1 38.40 5.68 16.35
CA MET A 1 37.77 6.98 16.04
C MET A 1 36.29 6.74 15.82
N ASN A 2 35.47 7.16 16.80
CA ASN A 2 34.01 7.02 16.76
C ASN A 2 33.37 8.17 15.97
N ARG A 3 32.18 7.86 15.41
CA ARG A 3 31.10 8.73 14.89
C ARG A 3 30.93 8.69 13.37
N LYS A 4 29.99 7.87 12.91
CA LYS A 4 28.80 8.33 12.16
C LYS A 4 27.59 7.46 12.49
N LEU A 5 27.13 7.55 13.74
CA LEU A 5 25.71 7.47 14.04
C LEU A 5 25.08 8.75 13.47
N GLN A 6 24.91 8.83 12.14
CA GLN A 6 23.97 9.80 11.59
C GLN A 6 22.60 9.15 11.73
N ALA A 7 21.97 9.46 12.87
CA ALA A 7 20.54 9.42 13.08
C ALA A 7 19.84 9.67 11.72
N ARG A 8 19.01 8.74 11.24
CA ARG A 8 17.60 8.77 11.66
C ARG A 8 17.05 10.20 11.52
N SER A 9 17.30 10.83 10.38
CA SER A 9 16.45 11.91 9.91
C SER A 9 15.03 11.37 9.94
N VAL A 10 14.06 12.23 10.24
CA VAL A 10 12.67 12.07 9.78
C VAL A 10 12.70 11.34 8.43
N LEU A 11 11.92 10.26 8.29
CA LEU A 11 11.92 9.31 7.16
C LEU A 11 12.50 9.92 5.87
N SER A 12 13.43 9.25 5.19
CA SER A 12 13.94 9.76 3.90
C SER A 12 12.78 10.10 2.97
N SER A 13 12.97 11.02 2.02
CA SER A 13 11.89 11.42 1.11
C SER A 13 11.21 10.21 0.45
N SER A 14 12.00 9.21 0.04
CA SER A 14 11.50 7.95 -0.52
C SER A 14 10.62 7.16 0.45
N GLU A 15 11.02 7.04 1.73
CA GLU A 15 10.26 6.32 2.75
C GLU A 15 9.00 7.09 3.15
N SER A 16 9.07 8.42 3.18
CA SER A 16 7.91 9.28 3.43
C SER A 16 6.87 9.16 2.32
N GLU A 17 7.28 9.21 1.05
CA GLU A 17 6.39 9.00 -0.09
C GLU A 17 5.79 7.59 -0.09
N ARG A 18 6.59 6.58 0.24
CA ARG A 18 6.10 5.20 0.36
C ARG A 18 5.06 5.08 1.46
N LEU A 19 5.30 5.69 2.62
CA LEU A 19 4.36 5.69 3.73
C LEU A 19 3.07 6.43 3.36
N GLU A 20 3.16 7.55 2.63
CA GLU A 20 2.01 8.27 2.09
C GLU A 20 1.18 7.38 1.15
N ARG A 21 1.84 6.67 0.21
CA ARG A 21 1.15 5.72 -0.69
C ARG A 21 0.42 4.63 0.10
N ILE A 22 1.06 4.07 1.13
CA ILE A 22 0.46 3.07 2.01
C ILE A 22 -0.79 3.63 2.69
N ALA A 23 -0.68 4.81 3.32
CA ALA A 23 -1.80 5.43 4.03
C ALA A 23 -3.00 5.71 3.10
N VAL A 24 -2.75 6.22 1.90
CA VAL A 24 -3.80 6.49 0.90
C VAL A 24 -4.51 5.20 0.46
N ILE A 25 -3.76 4.12 0.22
CA ILE A 25 -4.32 2.84 -0.21
C ILE A 25 -5.05 2.13 0.94
N GLU A 26 -4.51 2.15 2.16
CA GLU A 26 -5.16 1.57 3.33
C GLU A 26 -6.50 2.25 3.63
N ALA A 27 -6.54 3.58 3.60
CA ALA A 27 -7.76 4.36 3.79
C ALA A 27 -8.82 4.06 2.71
N LYS A 28 -8.38 3.81 1.46
CA LYS A 28 -9.28 3.38 0.40
C LYS A 28 -9.79 1.95 0.61
N ALA A 29 -8.91 1.02 0.94
CA ALA A 29 -9.27 -0.36 1.20
C ALA A 29 -10.23 -0.47 2.38
N GLU A 30 -10.06 0.33 3.43
CA GLU A 30 -11.01 0.40 4.55
C GLU A 30 -12.40 0.86 4.09
N LYS A 31 -12.51 1.85 3.20
CA LYS A 31 -13.80 2.24 2.61
C LYS A 31 -14.44 1.12 1.79
N VAL A 32 -13.65 0.27 1.14
CA VAL A 32 -14.14 -0.86 0.33
C VAL A 32 -14.57 -2.05 1.20
N PHE A 33 -13.80 -2.37 2.25
CA PHE A 33 -14.00 -3.57 3.05
C PHE A 33 -14.75 -3.33 4.37
N GLY A 34 -14.91 -2.07 4.77
CA GLY A 34 -15.71 -1.60 5.91
C GLY A 34 -15.01 -1.67 7.27
N THR A 35 -13.86 -2.34 7.41
CA THR A 35 -13.09 -2.35 8.66
C THR A 35 -11.57 -2.32 8.40
N PRO A 36 -10.78 -1.75 9.33
CA PRO A 36 -9.31 -1.78 9.27
C PRO A 36 -8.73 -3.20 9.17
N GLU A 37 -9.31 -4.18 9.87
CA GLU A 37 -8.81 -5.56 9.91
C GLU A 37 -8.95 -6.23 8.54
N LYS A 38 -10.09 -6.02 7.87
CA LYS A 38 -10.31 -6.55 6.51
C LYS A 38 -9.41 -5.86 5.49
N SER A 39 -9.21 -4.55 5.63
CA SER A 39 -8.26 -3.78 4.82
C SER A 39 -6.84 -4.35 4.93
N LYS A 40 -6.33 -4.48 6.16
CA LYS A 40 -5.00 -5.04 6.44
C LYS A 40 -4.86 -6.48 5.93
N SER A 41 -5.87 -7.32 6.17
CA SER A 41 -5.87 -8.70 5.69
C SER A 41 -5.76 -8.77 4.17
N TRP A 42 -6.53 -7.94 3.45
CA TRP A 42 -6.46 -7.86 2.00
C TRP A 42 -5.11 -7.34 1.51
N MET A 43 -4.55 -6.31 2.14
CA MET A 43 -3.25 -5.73 1.76
C MET A 43 -2.06 -6.69 1.92
N LEU A 44 -2.15 -7.64 2.86
CA LEU A 44 -1.08 -8.59 3.17
C LEU A 44 -1.21 -9.93 2.44
N LYS A 45 -2.38 -10.23 1.87
CA LYS A 45 -2.62 -11.50 1.17
C LYS A 45 -2.17 -11.42 -0.27
N ASN A 46 -1.55 -12.49 -0.79
CA ASN A 46 -1.27 -12.60 -2.22
C ASN A 46 -2.56 -12.51 -3.02
N HIS A 47 -2.59 -11.59 -3.98
CA HIS A 47 -3.75 -11.34 -4.82
C HIS A 47 -3.48 -11.87 -6.22
N MET A 48 -4.28 -12.82 -6.68
CA MET A 48 -4.02 -13.57 -7.92
C MET A 48 -3.86 -12.64 -9.13
N THR A 49 -4.72 -11.63 -9.27
CA THR A 49 -4.66 -10.63 -10.35
C THR A 49 -3.46 -9.70 -10.26
N LEU A 50 -2.89 -9.49 -9.07
CA LEU A 50 -1.70 -8.64 -8.88
C LEU A 50 -0.40 -9.46 -8.91
N GLY A 51 -0.48 -10.80 -8.83
CA GLY A 51 0.66 -11.70 -8.71
C GLY A 51 1.48 -11.58 -7.41
N LYS A 52 1.17 -10.61 -6.55
CA LYS A 52 1.86 -10.29 -5.29
C LYS A 52 0.86 -9.79 -4.24
N THR A 53 1.35 -9.46 -3.05
CA THR A 53 0.55 -8.73 -2.06
C THR A 53 0.37 -7.28 -2.50
N PRO A 54 -0.81 -6.66 -2.28
CA PRO A 54 -1.00 -5.24 -2.55
C PRO A 54 0.05 -4.36 -1.88
N LEU A 55 0.42 -4.66 -0.62
CA LEU A 55 1.41 -3.88 0.12
C LEU A 55 2.79 -3.85 -0.56
N SER A 56 3.24 -4.98 -1.13
CA SER A 56 4.53 -5.06 -1.84
C SER A 56 4.59 -4.29 -3.16
N LEU A 57 3.44 -3.88 -3.70
CA LEU A 57 3.39 -3.07 -4.92
C LEU A 57 3.45 -1.57 -4.63
N LEU A 58 3.31 -1.15 -3.36
CA LEU A 58 3.28 0.26 -2.97
C LEU A 58 4.65 0.92 -2.88
N ASP A 59 5.71 0.19 -3.24
CA ASP A 59 7.07 0.72 -3.39
C ASP A 59 7.20 1.67 -4.60
N THR A 60 6.21 1.65 -5.52
CA THR A 60 6.20 2.49 -6.72
C THR A 60 4.80 3.05 -7.00
N ASP A 61 4.74 4.20 -7.68
CA ASP A 61 3.47 4.78 -8.11
C ASP A 61 2.70 3.90 -9.11
N ILE A 62 3.42 3.18 -9.97
CA ILE A 62 2.84 2.24 -10.93
C ILE A 62 2.13 1.11 -10.18
N GLY A 63 2.81 0.48 -9.22
CA GLY A 63 2.18 -0.58 -8.41
C GLY A 63 1.01 -0.08 -7.56
N ALA A 64 1.10 1.14 -7.01
CA ALA A 64 -0.01 1.77 -6.31
C ALA A 64 -1.23 2.02 -7.22
N ASN A 65 -1.02 2.38 -8.49
CA ASN A 65 -2.09 2.54 -9.48
C ASN A 65 -2.80 1.22 -9.78
N GLU A 66 -2.05 0.12 -9.91
CA GLU A 66 -2.62 -1.22 -10.13
C GLU A 66 -3.45 -1.68 -8.92
N VAL A 67 -2.94 -1.51 -7.70
CA VAL A 67 -3.70 -1.78 -6.47
C VAL A 67 -4.98 -0.94 -6.41
N ARG A 68 -4.91 0.34 -6.80
CA ARG A 68 -6.07 1.24 -6.82
C ARG A 68 -7.14 0.81 -7.84
N ARG A 69 -6.73 0.26 -8.99
CA ARG A 69 -7.63 -0.29 -10.01
C ARG A 69 -8.37 -1.51 -9.49
N VAL A 70 -7.68 -2.45 -8.85
CA VAL A 70 -8.30 -3.63 -8.25
C VAL A 70 -9.30 -3.23 -7.14
N LEU A 71 -8.94 -2.28 -6.26
CA LEU A 71 -9.86 -1.77 -5.25
C LEU A 71 -11.13 -1.14 -5.85
N ASN A 72 -11.00 -0.41 -6.97
CA ASN A 72 -12.16 0.13 -7.69
C ASN A 72 -13.04 -0.98 -8.27
N ALA A 73 -12.43 -1.98 -8.89
CA ALA A 73 -13.15 -3.12 -9.46
C ALA A 73 -13.96 -3.85 -8.36
N ILE A 74 -13.34 -4.12 -7.21
CA ILE A 74 -14.03 -4.72 -6.05
C ILE A 74 -15.19 -3.83 -5.57
N ALA A 75 -14.97 -2.52 -5.44
CA ALA A 75 -15.98 -1.60 -4.92
C ALA A 75 -17.24 -1.50 -5.79
N TYR A 76 -17.10 -1.62 -7.11
CA TYR A 76 -18.18 -1.42 -8.07
C TYR A 76 -18.63 -2.70 -8.78
N GLY A 77 -18.17 -3.88 -8.31
CA GLY A 77 -18.53 -5.18 -8.91
C GLY A 77 -17.93 -5.42 -10.30
N GLY A 78 -16.90 -4.66 -10.68
CA GLY A 78 -16.15 -4.91 -11.90
C GLY A 78 -15.29 -6.16 -11.74
N ALA A 79 -15.31 -7.07 -12.72
CA ALA A 79 -14.32 -8.14 -12.79
C ALA A 79 -12.93 -7.51 -12.92
N ALA A 80 -12.08 -7.71 -11.90
CA ALA A 80 -10.65 -7.45 -11.97
C ALA A 80 -9.94 -8.64 -12.61
#